data_AF-A0A1X7UU48-F1
#
_entry.id   AF-A0A1X7UU48-F1
#
_cell.length_a   1.000
_cell.length_b   1.000
_cell.length_c   1.000
_cell.angle_alpha   90.00
_cell.angle_beta   90.00
_cell.angle_gamma   90.00
#
_symmetry.space_group_name_H-M   'P 1'
#
loop_
_entity.id
_entity.type
_entity.pdbx_description
1 polymer ?
#
loop_
_entity_poly.entity_id
_entity_poly.type
_entity_poly.pdbx_seq_one_letter_code
_entity_poly.pdbx_strand_id
1 'polypeptide(L)'
;GWTRLAYLDMSDATQNCPSGFRLYQSGGVRACGRPGSGCVSVQFPSNGISYSQICGRVIGYQYHSANAFHGPSDINSYYVDGVSITRGSPRQHVWTLANGLSDSHTYVEPWNCPCSTGSTQTVPSFVGNHYFCESGNHASGWVNTLYTSDPLWDGQGCGSNEAACCNVTGIPWFHRDYGSTTTTDYIELRVCATGNALTDEDSPVNFYEIYVK
;
A
#
# COMPACT_ATOMS: atom_id res chain seq x y z
N GLY A 1 21.59 7.62 -13.12
CA GLY A 1 20.28 7.32 -13.77
C GLY A 1 19.45 6.50 -12.81
N TRP A 2 18.19 6.23 -13.12
CA TRP A 2 17.34 5.37 -12.27
C TRP A 2 17.75 3.89 -12.39
N THR A 3 17.80 3.18 -11.26
CA THR A 3 18.08 1.74 -11.19
C THR A 3 16.95 1.02 -10.47
N ARG A 4 16.41 -0.05 -11.06
CA ARG A 4 15.35 -0.86 -10.44
C ARG A 4 15.93 -1.72 -9.31
N LEU A 5 15.39 -1.58 -8.10
CA LEU A 5 15.77 -2.41 -6.95
C LEU A 5 14.76 -3.53 -6.66
N ALA A 6 13.48 -3.32 -6.97
CA ALA A 6 12.42 -4.27 -6.67
C ALA A 6 11.48 -4.43 -7.86
N TYR A 7 11.01 -5.65 -8.07
CA TYR A 7 10.02 -5.98 -9.09
C TYR A 7 9.22 -7.21 -8.67
N LEU A 8 7.91 -7.13 -8.83
CA LEU A 8 6.98 -8.26 -8.78
C LEU A 8 5.86 -7.98 -9.79
N ASP A 9 5.47 -9.02 -10.52
CA ASP A 9 4.29 -9.02 -11.37
C ASP A 9 3.62 -10.39 -11.27
N MET A 10 2.54 -10.47 -10.50
CA MET A 10 1.81 -11.71 -10.27
C MET A 10 0.88 -12.09 -11.43
N SER A 11 0.75 -11.25 -12.46
CA SER A 11 0.12 -11.64 -13.73
C SER A 11 1.00 -12.63 -14.50
N ASP A 12 2.32 -12.57 -14.30
CA ASP A 12 3.26 -13.59 -14.73
C ASP A 12 3.09 -14.84 -13.87
N ALA A 13 2.59 -15.91 -14.49
CA ALA A 13 2.36 -17.20 -13.84
C ALA A 13 3.63 -17.85 -13.26
N THR A 14 4.82 -17.43 -13.71
CA THR A 14 6.10 -17.96 -13.24
C THR A 14 6.58 -17.29 -11.95
N GLN A 15 6.05 -16.11 -11.60
CA GLN A 15 6.39 -15.41 -10.37
C GLN A 15 5.59 -15.94 -9.19
N ASN A 16 6.20 -15.91 -8.01
CA ASN A 16 5.61 -16.38 -6.76
C ASN A 16 5.66 -15.26 -5.71
N CYS A 17 4.79 -15.36 -4.71
CA CYS A 17 4.82 -14.41 -3.61
C CYS A 17 6.17 -14.44 -2.88
N PRO A 18 6.66 -13.28 -2.42
CA PRO A 18 7.87 -13.23 -1.60
C PRO A 18 7.76 -14.14 -0.38
N SER A 19 8.89 -14.61 0.13
CA SER A 19 8.91 -15.49 1.31
C SER A 19 8.12 -14.89 2.48
N GLY A 20 7.25 -15.69 3.09
CA GLY A 20 6.38 -15.29 4.19
C GLY A 20 5.04 -14.68 3.76
N PHE A 21 4.87 -14.27 2.51
CA PHE A 21 3.60 -13.76 2.00
C PHE A 21 2.65 -14.92 1.66
N ARG A 22 1.35 -14.68 1.82
CA ARG A 22 0.29 -15.61 1.42
C ARG A 22 -0.19 -15.27 0.01
N LEU A 23 -0.44 -16.30 -0.81
CA LEU A 23 -1.09 -16.14 -2.10
C LEU A 23 -2.61 -15.96 -1.93
N TYR A 24 -3.12 -14.90 -2.54
CA TYR A 24 -4.54 -14.71 -2.86
C TYR A 24 -4.74 -15.05 -4.34
N GLN A 25 -5.77 -15.85 -4.63
CA GLN A 25 -6.12 -16.20 -5.99
C GLN A 25 -7.63 -16.31 -6.15
N SER A 26 -8.23 -15.38 -6.87
CA SER A 26 -9.67 -15.32 -7.15
C SER A 26 -9.93 -14.46 -8.37
N GLY A 27 -11.00 -14.72 -9.13
CA GLY A 27 -11.38 -13.87 -10.27
C GLY A 27 -10.33 -13.72 -11.37
N GLY A 28 -9.39 -14.66 -11.50
CA GLY A 28 -8.24 -14.57 -12.41
C GLY A 28 -7.08 -13.71 -11.90
N VAL A 29 -7.23 -13.06 -10.74
CA VAL A 29 -6.18 -12.27 -10.08
C VAL A 29 -5.36 -13.15 -9.15
N ARG A 30 -4.04 -12.94 -9.16
CA ARG A 30 -3.09 -13.45 -8.16
C ARG A 30 -2.46 -12.28 -7.43
N ALA A 31 -2.39 -12.31 -6.10
CA ALA A 31 -1.80 -11.25 -5.31
C ALA A 31 -1.19 -11.80 -4.01
N CYS A 32 -0.31 -11.02 -3.38
CA CYS A 32 0.49 -11.44 -2.24
C CYS A 32 0.16 -10.60 -1.01
N GLY A 33 -0.47 -11.24 -0.03
CA GLY A 33 -0.92 -10.60 1.20
C GLY A 33 -0.23 -11.17 2.44
N ARG A 34 -0.78 -10.84 3.60
CA ARG A 34 -0.26 -11.25 4.89
C ARG A 34 -0.62 -12.70 5.22
N PRO A 35 0.24 -13.41 5.97
CA PRO A 35 -0.06 -14.75 6.48
C PRO A 35 -0.76 -14.71 7.86
N GLY A 36 -1.15 -13.54 8.36
CA GLY A 36 -1.76 -13.37 9.69
C GLY A 36 -1.85 -11.89 10.09
N SER A 37 -1.85 -11.63 11.40
CA SER A 37 -1.98 -10.28 11.98
C SER A 37 -0.72 -9.42 11.80
N GLY A 38 -0.88 -8.10 11.82
CA GLY A 38 0.23 -7.14 11.79
C GLY A 38 0.76 -6.91 10.36
N CYS A 39 2.06 -7.03 10.16
CA CYS A 39 2.69 -6.82 8.86
C CYS A 39 3.54 -8.02 8.42
N VAL A 40 3.58 -8.27 7.12
CA VAL A 40 4.62 -9.08 6.46
C VAL A 40 5.51 -8.14 5.66
N SER A 41 6.81 -8.45 5.54
CA SER A 41 7.74 -7.59 4.79
C SER A 41 8.74 -8.34 3.94
N VAL A 42 9.24 -7.64 2.94
CA VAL A 42 10.37 -8.06 2.10
C VAL A 42 11.34 -6.89 1.98
N GLN A 43 12.64 -7.18 2.09
CA GLN A 43 13.71 -6.20 1.97
C GLN A 43 14.46 -6.38 0.65
N PHE A 44 14.79 -5.28 0.02
CA PHE A 44 15.53 -5.20 -1.24
C PHE A 44 16.85 -4.48 -0.97
N PRO A 45 17.99 -5.20 -0.95
CA PRO A 45 19.28 -4.58 -0.74
C PRO A 45 19.60 -3.63 -1.89
N SER A 46 20.19 -2.47 -1.58
CA SER A 46 20.71 -1.53 -2.59
C SER A 46 21.91 -2.09 -3.36
N ASN A 47 22.55 -3.14 -2.84
CA ASN A 47 23.79 -3.71 -3.36
C ASN A 47 24.92 -2.68 -3.52
N GLY A 48 25.00 -1.72 -2.59
CA GLY A 48 26.03 -0.67 -2.58
C GLY A 48 25.71 0.51 -3.50
N ILE A 49 24.55 0.52 -4.16
CA ILE A 49 24.09 1.68 -4.94
C ILE A 49 23.75 2.80 -3.96
N SER A 50 24.46 3.91 -4.07
CA SER A 50 24.16 5.14 -3.36
C SER A 50 23.03 5.88 -4.07
N TYR A 51 22.01 6.30 -3.34
CA TYR A 51 20.84 6.98 -3.89
C TYR A 51 20.32 8.08 -2.96
N SER A 52 19.73 9.13 -3.55
CA SER A 52 18.98 10.18 -2.82
C SER A 52 17.53 10.31 -3.28
N GLN A 53 17.11 9.55 -4.29
CA GLN A 53 15.70 9.54 -4.72
C GLN A 53 15.17 8.12 -4.83
N ILE A 54 13.87 7.98 -4.57
CA ILE A 54 13.13 6.72 -4.70
C ILE A 54 11.85 7.03 -5.47
N CYS A 55 11.53 6.24 -6.49
CA CYS A 55 10.22 6.26 -7.11
C CYS A 55 9.73 4.84 -7.40
N GLY A 56 8.44 4.71 -7.65
CA GLY A 56 7.86 3.42 -7.99
C GLY A 56 6.36 3.48 -8.07
N ARG A 57 5.76 2.33 -8.35
CA ARG A 57 4.32 2.13 -8.25
C ARG A 57 4.05 0.75 -7.66
N VAL A 58 2.93 0.64 -6.97
CA VAL A 58 2.46 -0.61 -6.35
C VAL A 58 0.99 -0.71 -6.69
N ILE A 59 0.56 -1.87 -7.21
CA ILE A 59 -0.85 -2.17 -7.43
C ILE A 59 -1.23 -3.32 -6.51
N GLY A 60 -2.31 -3.13 -5.78
CA GLY A 60 -2.88 -4.14 -4.89
C GLY A 60 -4.37 -4.32 -5.13
N TYR A 61 -4.99 -5.06 -4.23
CA TYR A 61 -6.44 -5.26 -4.22
C TYR A 61 -6.94 -5.20 -2.79
N GLN A 62 -8.18 -4.77 -2.59
CA GLN A 62 -8.80 -4.82 -1.28
C GLN A 62 -9.25 -6.25 -0.97
N TYR A 63 -9.00 -6.70 0.25
CA TYR A 63 -9.62 -7.89 0.81
C TYR A 63 -10.41 -7.52 2.07
N HIS A 64 -11.70 -7.85 2.07
CA HIS A 64 -12.60 -7.55 3.19
C HIS A 64 -12.68 -6.04 3.51
N SER A 65 -12.36 -5.63 4.74
CA SER A 65 -12.84 -4.39 5.35
C SER A 65 -11.75 -3.40 5.77
N ALA A 66 -10.72 -3.17 4.96
CA ALA A 66 -9.57 -2.33 5.34
C ALA A 66 -9.96 -0.93 5.88
N ASN A 67 -9.19 -0.39 6.83
CA ASN A 67 -9.52 0.80 7.62
C ASN A 67 -8.55 1.99 7.38
N ALA A 68 -7.92 2.06 6.21
CA ALA A 68 -6.93 3.07 5.86
C ALA A 68 -5.82 3.23 6.91
N PHE A 69 -5.77 4.35 7.63
CA PHE A 69 -4.77 4.61 8.69
C PHE A 69 -5.34 4.26 10.06
N HIS A 70 -5.41 2.96 10.35
CA HIS A 70 -5.84 2.46 11.65
C HIS A 70 -4.68 1.77 12.38
N GLY A 71 -4.70 1.80 13.71
CA GLY A 71 -3.65 1.21 14.57
C GLY A 71 -2.68 2.22 15.19
N PRO A 72 -1.64 1.76 15.90
CA PRO A 72 -0.70 2.63 16.59
C PRO A 72 0.07 3.51 15.61
N SER A 73 0.14 4.82 15.88
CA SER A 73 0.92 5.80 15.10
C SER A 73 2.44 5.63 15.33
N ASP A 74 2.97 4.48 14.93
CA ASP A 74 4.38 4.09 15.01
C ASP A 74 4.80 3.43 13.70
N ILE A 75 5.91 3.88 13.12
CA ILE A 75 6.46 3.36 11.86
C ILE A 75 6.82 1.87 11.96
N ASN A 76 7.08 1.34 13.15
CA ASN A 76 7.38 -0.08 13.36
C ASN A 76 6.12 -0.93 13.57
N SER A 77 4.97 -0.29 13.77
CA SER A 77 3.68 -0.96 13.92
C SER A 77 3.01 -1.21 12.55
N TYR A 78 1.81 -1.78 12.59
CA TYR A 78 0.85 -1.93 11.51
C TYR A 78 -0.05 -0.69 11.40
N TYR A 79 0.54 0.51 11.36
CA TYR A 79 -0.17 1.80 11.41
C TYR A 79 -1.12 2.08 10.23
N VAL A 80 -1.17 1.18 9.25
CA VAL A 80 -1.93 1.30 8.01
C VAL A 80 -2.41 -0.08 7.58
N ASP A 81 -3.63 -0.13 7.08
CA ASP A 81 -4.13 -1.22 6.25
C ASP A 81 -3.74 -0.91 4.81
N GLY A 82 -2.76 -1.64 4.29
CA GLY A 82 -2.15 -1.29 3.01
C GLY A 82 -0.65 -1.61 2.97
N VAL A 83 0.08 -0.83 2.18
CA VAL A 83 1.51 -0.98 1.95
C VAL A 83 2.30 0.15 2.60
N SER A 84 3.29 -0.18 3.40
CA SER A 84 4.29 0.75 3.93
C SER A 84 5.63 0.51 3.24
N ILE A 85 6.11 1.51 2.51
CA ILE A 85 7.45 1.52 1.91
C ILE A 85 8.38 2.31 2.83
N THR A 86 9.46 1.66 3.25
CA THR A 86 10.44 2.24 4.18
C THR A 86 11.87 1.95 3.73
N ARG A 87 12.85 2.57 4.38
CA ARG A 87 14.27 2.30 4.14
C ARG A 87 15.07 2.25 5.44
N GLY A 88 16.15 1.48 5.42
CA GLY A 88 17.20 1.52 6.43
C GLY A 88 16.81 1.01 7.82
N SER A 89 17.79 1.03 8.72
CA SER A 89 17.66 0.71 10.13
C SER A 89 18.44 1.74 10.97
N PRO A 90 17.79 2.57 11.80
CA PRO A 90 16.35 2.57 12.11
C PRO A 90 15.47 2.88 10.90
N ARG A 91 14.25 2.33 10.92
CA ARG A 91 13.29 2.44 9.82
C ARG A 91 12.93 3.90 9.54
N GLN A 92 13.02 4.30 8.28
CA GLN A 92 12.61 5.63 7.80
C GLN A 92 11.48 5.52 6.79
N HIS A 93 10.51 6.42 6.86
CA HIS A 93 9.37 6.43 5.96
C HIS A 93 9.77 6.87 4.54
N VAL A 94 9.26 6.17 3.53
CA VAL A 94 9.37 6.55 2.12
C VAL A 94 7.98 6.92 1.61
N TRP A 95 7.06 5.97 1.57
CA TRP A 95 5.70 6.18 1.07
C TRP A 95 4.72 5.22 1.74
N THR A 96 3.45 5.62 1.84
CA THR A 96 2.36 4.74 2.28
C THR A 96 1.32 4.60 1.18
N LEU A 97 0.81 3.39 0.92
CA LEU A 97 -0.34 3.17 0.07
C LEU A 97 -1.44 2.56 0.94
N ALA A 98 -2.41 3.38 1.36
CA ALA A 98 -3.46 3.00 2.30
C ALA A 98 -4.70 2.47 1.58
N ASN A 99 -5.41 1.54 2.19
CA ASN A 99 -6.61 0.91 1.65
C ASN A 99 -7.82 1.29 2.51
N GLY A 100 -8.74 2.08 1.96
CA GLY A 100 -9.97 2.48 2.63
C GLY A 100 -11.06 1.42 2.56
N LEU A 101 -12.08 1.56 3.41
CA LEU A 101 -13.18 0.57 3.49
C LEU A 101 -14.12 0.60 2.28
N SER A 102 -14.47 1.79 1.83
CA SER A 102 -15.34 2.04 0.67
C SER A 102 -15.05 3.40 0.06
N ASP A 103 -15.20 3.49 -1.26
CA ASP A 103 -15.06 4.72 -2.03
C ASP A 103 -16.40 5.43 -2.34
N SER A 104 -17.52 4.81 -1.95
CA SER A 104 -18.88 5.21 -2.34
C SER A 104 -19.79 5.42 -1.12
N HIS A 105 -19.29 5.13 0.08
CA HIS A 105 -19.98 5.37 1.34
C HIS A 105 -19.07 6.03 2.37
N THR A 106 -19.60 7.01 3.10
CA THR A 106 -18.88 7.69 4.19
C THR A 106 -19.33 7.11 5.52
N TYR A 107 -18.39 6.59 6.30
CA TYR A 107 -18.63 6.08 7.64
C TYR A 107 -18.33 7.15 8.69
N VAL A 108 -18.96 7.03 9.86
CA VAL A 108 -18.70 7.94 11.00
C VAL A 108 -17.32 7.66 11.58
N GLU A 109 -16.97 6.38 11.63
CA GLU A 109 -15.67 5.89 12.01
C GLU A 109 -14.62 6.19 10.94
N PRO A 110 -13.35 6.42 11.35
CA PRO A 110 -12.25 6.70 10.45
C PRO A 110 -11.80 5.39 9.77
N TRP A 111 -12.57 4.93 8.80
CA TRP A 111 -12.27 3.76 7.97
C TRP A 111 -12.13 4.11 6.48
N ASN A 112 -12.61 5.28 6.06
CA ASN A 112 -12.41 5.77 4.70
C ASN A 112 -11.01 6.35 4.50
N CYS A 113 -10.60 6.52 3.25
CA CYS A 113 -9.39 7.25 2.95
C CYS A 113 -9.44 8.70 3.47
N PRO A 114 -8.30 9.32 3.83
CA PRO A 114 -8.27 10.71 4.28
C PRO A 114 -8.75 11.72 3.24
N CYS A 115 -8.59 11.39 1.96
CA CYS A 115 -9.05 12.20 0.84
C CYS A 115 -10.54 12.00 0.52
N SER A 116 -11.22 11.00 1.11
CA SER A 116 -12.62 10.75 0.82
C SER A 116 -13.51 11.87 1.36
N THR A 117 -14.57 12.20 0.62
CA THR A 117 -15.53 13.24 1.01
C THR A 117 -16.18 12.89 2.36
N GLY A 118 -16.09 13.83 3.31
CA GLY A 118 -16.64 13.67 4.67
C GLY A 118 -15.81 12.78 5.60
N SER A 119 -14.65 12.30 5.16
CA SER A 119 -13.76 11.47 5.99
C SER A 119 -13.22 12.25 7.19
N THR A 120 -13.15 11.57 8.33
CA THR A 120 -12.51 12.05 9.55
C THR A 120 -11.15 11.41 9.80
N GLN A 121 -10.63 10.63 8.83
CA GLN A 121 -9.34 9.95 8.94
C GLN A 121 -8.22 10.92 9.26
N THR A 122 -7.32 10.52 10.15
CA THR A 122 -6.07 11.23 10.39
C THR A 122 -4.89 10.42 9.88
N VAL A 123 -3.85 11.12 9.43
CA VAL A 123 -2.63 10.52 8.90
C VAL A 123 -1.51 10.69 9.94
N PRO A 124 -0.77 9.63 10.29
CA PRO A 124 0.38 9.75 11.18
C PRO A 124 1.36 10.81 10.70
N SER A 125 1.89 11.62 11.62
CA SER A 125 2.73 12.78 11.28
C SER A 125 4.01 12.40 10.51
N PHE A 126 4.57 11.21 10.73
CA PHE A 126 5.74 10.71 10.02
C PHE A 126 5.46 10.34 8.55
N VAL A 127 4.19 10.11 8.19
CA VAL A 127 3.76 9.87 6.79
C VAL A 127 3.60 11.20 6.07
N GLY A 128 3.01 12.20 6.73
CA GLY A 128 2.75 13.51 6.14
C GLY A 128 1.92 13.40 4.86
N ASN A 129 2.38 14.04 3.78
CA ASN A 129 1.71 14.04 2.47
C ASN A 129 2.25 12.96 1.52
N HIS A 130 2.98 11.97 2.04
CA HIS A 130 3.68 10.98 1.23
C HIS A 130 2.93 9.66 1.23
N TYR A 131 1.69 9.75 0.76
CA TYR A 131 0.81 8.61 0.66
C TYR A 131 -0.13 8.70 -0.53
N PHE A 132 -0.60 7.54 -0.95
CA PHE A 132 -1.84 7.38 -1.71
C PHE A 132 -2.84 6.62 -0.85
N CYS A 133 -4.13 6.81 -1.10
CA CYS A 133 -5.17 6.03 -0.46
C CYS A 133 -6.29 5.78 -1.47
N GLU A 134 -6.81 4.56 -1.51
CA GLU A 134 -7.89 4.17 -2.41
C GLU A 134 -8.64 2.97 -1.79
N SER A 135 -9.92 2.80 -2.10
CA SER A 135 -10.72 1.65 -1.75
C SER A 135 -11.23 0.96 -3.01
N GLY A 136 -11.14 -0.37 -3.06
CA GLY A 136 -11.66 -1.17 -4.18
C GLY A 136 -13.13 -1.58 -3.99
N ASN A 137 -13.81 -1.02 -2.99
CA ASN A 137 -15.17 -1.39 -2.62
C ASN A 137 -16.18 -0.26 -2.89
N HIS A 138 -16.89 -0.41 -4.01
CA HIS A 138 -17.97 0.49 -4.45
C HIS A 138 -19.32 0.34 -3.70
N ALA A 139 -19.37 -0.45 -2.64
CA ALA A 139 -20.60 -0.69 -1.88
C ALA A 139 -20.52 -0.13 -0.45
N SER A 140 -21.68 0.20 0.12
CA SER A 140 -21.82 0.60 1.53
C SER A 140 -21.69 -0.57 2.52
N GLY A 141 -21.28 -1.74 2.06
CA GLY A 141 -21.04 -2.91 2.89
C GLY A 141 -19.86 -3.67 2.34
N TRP A 142 -19.35 -4.61 3.12
CA TRP A 142 -18.21 -5.44 2.73
C TRP A 142 -18.54 -6.92 2.90
N VAL A 143 -17.85 -7.75 2.13
CA VAL A 143 -17.95 -9.21 2.21
C VAL A 143 -16.55 -9.81 2.18
N ASN A 144 -16.45 -11.06 2.63
CA ASN A 144 -15.18 -11.79 2.72
C ASN A 144 -14.69 -12.25 1.34
N THR A 145 -14.23 -11.30 0.53
CA THR A 145 -13.74 -11.53 -0.83
C THR A 145 -12.53 -10.66 -1.13
N LEU A 146 -11.79 -11.07 -2.17
CA LEU A 146 -10.87 -10.21 -2.89
C LEU A 146 -11.67 -9.38 -3.90
N TYR A 147 -11.63 -8.06 -3.78
CA TYR A 147 -12.29 -7.14 -4.70
C TYR A 147 -11.41 -6.98 -5.94
N THR A 148 -11.67 -7.78 -6.97
CA THR A 148 -10.79 -7.86 -8.16
C THR A 148 -11.18 -6.93 -9.31
N SER A 149 -12.34 -6.28 -9.22
CA SER A 149 -12.83 -5.38 -10.28
C SER A 149 -12.14 -4.02 -10.29
N ASP A 150 -11.55 -3.63 -9.16
CA ASP A 150 -10.98 -2.31 -8.94
C ASP A 150 -9.62 -2.44 -8.24
N PRO A 151 -8.50 -2.39 -8.99
CA PRO A 151 -7.16 -2.43 -8.43
C PRO A 151 -6.87 -1.19 -7.59
N LEU A 152 -6.21 -1.38 -6.45
CA LEU A 152 -5.82 -0.28 -5.58
C LEU A 152 -4.57 0.45 -6.10
N TRP A 153 -4.58 1.76 -5.87
CA TRP A 153 -3.49 2.72 -6.06
C TRP A 153 -3.09 2.92 -7.52
N ASP A 154 -4.02 2.68 -8.44
CA ASP A 154 -3.87 2.97 -9.86
C ASP A 154 -4.44 4.35 -10.25
N GLY A 155 -5.22 4.97 -9.36
CA GLY A 155 -5.86 6.26 -9.59
C GLY A 155 -7.05 6.18 -10.56
N GLN A 156 -7.67 5.02 -10.69
CA GLN A 156 -8.81 4.75 -11.55
C GLN A 156 -9.93 4.08 -10.75
N GLY A 157 -11.12 3.98 -11.32
CA GLY A 157 -12.22 3.26 -10.67
C GLY A 157 -12.85 3.94 -9.44
N CYS A 158 -12.23 4.97 -8.86
CA CYS A 158 -12.77 5.65 -7.68
C CYS A 158 -14.26 6.03 -7.78
N GLY A 159 -14.99 5.65 -6.74
CA GLY A 159 -16.34 6.05 -6.44
C GLY A 159 -16.48 7.53 -6.07
N SER A 160 -17.72 7.94 -5.83
CA SER A 160 -18.06 9.36 -5.67
C SER A 160 -17.38 10.05 -4.50
N ASN A 161 -16.99 9.31 -3.45
CA ASN A 161 -16.32 9.91 -2.30
C ASN A 161 -14.82 10.04 -2.52
N GLU A 162 -14.20 9.23 -3.36
CA GLU A 162 -12.74 9.16 -3.56
C GLU A 162 -12.24 9.85 -4.83
N ALA A 163 -13.07 10.67 -5.48
CA ALA A 163 -12.65 11.46 -6.64
C ALA A 163 -11.37 12.29 -6.38
N ALA A 164 -11.20 12.82 -5.15
CA ALA A 164 -9.98 13.52 -4.75
C ALA A 164 -8.78 12.59 -4.55
N CYS A 165 -9.01 11.34 -4.16
CA CYS A 165 -7.99 10.31 -4.00
C CYS A 165 -7.39 9.87 -5.34
N CYS A 166 -8.24 9.64 -6.35
CA CYS A 166 -7.78 9.32 -7.70
C CYS A 166 -7.11 10.50 -8.44
N ASN A 167 -7.38 11.73 -8.03
CA ASN A 167 -6.85 12.93 -8.70
C ASN A 167 -5.62 13.54 -8.00
N VAL A 168 -4.93 12.77 -7.17
CA VAL A 168 -3.68 13.21 -6.53
C VAL A 168 -2.52 13.22 -7.54
N THR A 169 -1.67 14.23 -7.47
CA THR A 169 -0.51 14.34 -8.36
C THR A 169 0.42 13.13 -8.20
N GLY A 170 0.77 12.51 -9.32
CA GLY A 170 1.80 11.48 -9.39
C GLY A 170 1.26 10.06 -9.40
N ILE A 171 0.05 9.78 -8.90
CA ILE A 171 -0.55 8.43 -8.93
C ILE A 171 -0.58 7.90 -10.38
N PRO A 172 -0.15 6.64 -10.65
CA PRO A 172 0.23 5.58 -9.70
C PRO A 172 1.69 5.61 -9.22
N TRP A 173 2.49 6.59 -9.65
CA TRP A 173 3.91 6.71 -9.33
C TRP A 173 4.17 7.61 -8.11
N PHE A 174 4.65 7.01 -7.02
CA PHE A 174 5.20 7.79 -5.93
C PHE A 174 6.61 8.27 -6.25
N HIS A 175 7.01 9.41 -5.68
CA HIS A 175 8.37 9.93 -5.76
C HIS A 175 8.78 10.59 -4.45
N ARG A 176 9.92 10.16 -3.91
CA ARG A 176 10.62 10.77 -2.79
C ARG A 176 11.97 11.29 -3.23
N ASP A 177 12.21 12.56 -2.94
CA ASP A 177 13.49 13.24 -3.15
C ASP A 177 14.06 13.68 -1.80
N TYR A 178 15.23 13.14 -1.44
CA TYR A 178 15.97 13.51 -0.24
C TYR A 178 17.07 14.56 -0.53
N GLY A 179 17.03 15.21 -1.69
CA GLY A 179 17.98 16.23 -2.10
C GLY A 179 19.38 15.67 -2.31
N SER A 180 20.37 16.24 -1.63
CA SER A 180 21.77 15.79 -1.67
C SER A 180 22.10 14.68 -0.66
N THR A 181 21.17 14.32 0.23
CA THR A 181 21.40 13.27 1.22
C THR A 181 21.28 11.91 0.55
N THR A 182 22.41 11.24 0.39
CA THR A 182 22.48 9.89 -0.17
C THR A 182 22.56 8.83 0.93
N THR A 183 22.10 7.62 0.61
CA THR A 183 22.26 6.43 1.44
C THR A 183 22.47 5.18 0.57
N THR A 184 22.89 4.10 1.20
CA THR A 184 22.94 2.74 0.62
C THR A 184 21.98 1.79 1.35
N ASP A 185 21.03 2.34 2.12
CA ASP A 185 20.04 1.55 2.84
C ASP A 185 19.25 0.60 1.93
N TYR A 186 18.77 -0.51 2.48
CA TYR A 186 17.78 -1.32 1.78
C TYR A 186 16.44 -0.56 1.67
N ILE A 187 15.63 -0.94 0.69
CA ILE A 187 14.21 -0.59 0.65
C ILE A 187 13.41 -1.76 1.23
N GLU A 188 12.41 -1.49 2.05
CA GLU A 188 11.48 -2.49 2.58
C GLU A 188 10.07 -2.17 2.12
N LEU A 189 9.39 -3.19 1.58
CA LEU A 189 7.95 -3.17 1.33
C LEU A 189 7.27 -4.02 2.41
N ARG A 190 6.29 -3.44 3.09
CA ARG A 190 5.50 -4.11 4.12
C ARG A 190 4.03 -4.09 3.74
N VAL A 191 3.36 -5.23 3.73
CA VAL A 191 1.89 -5.29 3.68
C VAL A 191 1.40 -5.43 5.11
N CYS A 192 0.58 -4.48 5.55
CA CYS A 192 0.11 -4.33 6.92
C CYS A 192 -1.42 -4.32 6.94
N ALA A 193 -2.00 -4.83 8.03
CA ALA A 193 -3.37 -4.48 8.40
C ALA A 193 -3.62 -4.68 9.90
N THR A 194 -4.67 -4.05 10.39
CA THR A 194 -5.06 -4.08 11.80
C THR A 194 -5.85 -5.32 12.18
N GLY A 195 -6.61 -5.88 11.24
CA GLY A 195 -7.27 -7.16 11.35
C GLY A 195 -6.34 -8.27 11.86
N ASN A 196 -6.84 -9.03 12.83
CA ASN A 196 -6.07 -10.03 13.57
C ASN A 196 -6.22 -11.47 13.00
N ALA A 197 -7.07 -11.65 11.98
CA ALA A 197 -7.36 -12.94 11.38
C ALA A 197 -6.99 -12.99 9.90
N LEU A 198 -6.70 -14.19 9.39
CA LEU A 198 -6.42 -14.45 7.96
C LEU A 198 -7.59 -14.11 7.02
N THR A 199 -8.79 -14.06 7.59
CA THR A 199 -10.03 -13.73 6.87
C THR A 199 -10.41 -12.28 7.07
N ASP A 200 -9.60 -11.49 7.74
CA ASP A 200 -9.91 -10.12 8.12
C ASP A 200 -8.85 -9.17 7.56
N GLU A 201 -9.32 -8.11 6.89
CA GLU A 201 -8.57 -6.97 6.33
C GLU A 201 -7.22 -7.32 5.69
N ASP A 202 -7.13 -7.25 4.36
CA ASP A 202 -5.82 -7.29 3.73
C ASP A 202 -5.76 -6.39 2.51
N SER A 203 -4.53 -6.09 2.09
CA SER A 203 -4.26 -5.35 0.85
C SER A 203 -3.24 -6.10 0.01
N PRO A 204 -3.57 -7.30 -0.53
CA PRO A 204 -2.61 -8.12 -1.25
C PRO A 204 -2.05 -7.39 -2.47
N VAL A 205 -0.72 -7.43 -2.65
CA VAL A 205 -0.05 -6.77 -3.78
C VAL A 205 0.05 -7.70 -4.98
N ASN A 206 -0.37 -7.22 -6.14
CA ASN A 206 -0.23 -7.94 -7.41
C ASN A 206 1.02 -7.50 -8.17
N PHE A 207 1.36 -6.22 -8.08
CA PHE A 207 2.47 -5.65 -8.83
C PHE A 207 3.22 -4.63 -7.98
N TYR A 208 4.54 -4.60 -8.12
CA TYR A 208 5.33 -3.43 -7.75
C TYR A 208 6.58 -3.30 -8.61
N GLU A 209 6.99 -2.06 -8.82
CA GLU A 209 8.33 -1.74 -9.31
C GLU A 209 8.88 -0.53 -8.55
N ILE A 210 10.11 -0.63 -8.06
CA ILE A 210 10.75 0.41 -7.26
C ILE A 210 12.15 0.69 -7.81
N TYR A 211 12.44 1.97 -7.99
CA TYR A 211 13.68 2.48 -8.54
C TYR A 211 14.34 3.47 -7.59
N VAL A 212 15.66 3.56 -7.67
CA VAL A 212 16.47 4.53 -6.95
C VAL A 212 17.39 5.31 -7.88
N LYS A 213 17.77 6.52 -7.49
CA LYS A 213 18.68 7.40 -8.24
C LYS A 213 19.60 8.18 -7.31
#